data_AF-A0A1G0PM97-F1
#
_entry.id   AF-A0A1G0PM97-F1
#
_cell.length_a   1.000
_cell.length_b   1.000
_cell.length_c   1.000
_cell.angle_alpha   90.00
_cell.angle_beta   90.00
_cell.angle_gamma   90.00
#
_symmetry.space_group_name_H-M   'P 1'
#
loop_
_entity.id
_entity.type
_entity.pdbx_description
1 polymer ?
#
loop_
_entity_poly.entity_id
_entity_poly.type
_entity_poly.pdbx_seq_one_letter_code
_entity_poly.pdbx_strand_id
1 'polypeptide(L)'
;MTAKKFIILLSILFISNLSIAQTKDSTQTKPQIEKQKIDTVYINNPSLENAERMFDRTLTLLGIVIGGIGVLVTIIAIIVGFGGFFGYKDIQQRKKINKEVEDFKERIGEYERQSKQIFEGLKKFKEETDKMRKEIPEISLNEKPSEELKKQLDEFGNRVEFLEALGSNLTIDDYLKRGNDFYFKKEYQLALKAFNKAIEKKQNSVGLWHNKGMVLLELERWEEALEAFNKAIEIKPGVSHSLTNKALALQKLGRLNEALKIHNKAIEINSKDYRAWYNIAMFYSIKKEKELVIENLKKAIELYSNYKELAKTNEDFKWLWDDEDFKKLVE
;
A
#
# COMPACT_ATOMS: atom_id res chain seq x y z
N MET A 1 -26.74 -15.30 3.89
CA MET A 1 -25.44 -14.63 3.63
C MET A 1 -25.10 -14.92 2.18
N THR A 2 -25.04 -13.93 1.29
CA THR A 2 -24.86 -14.15 -0.16
C THR A 2 -23.44 -14.64 -0.47
N ALA A 3 -23.24 -15.46 -1.50
CA ALA A 3 -21.93 -15.97 -1.91
C ALA A 3 -20.86 -14.85 -2.08
N LYS A 4 -21.31 -13.65 -2.47
CA LYS A 4 -20.48 -12.44 -2.52
C LYS A 4 -19.94 -12.00 -1.15
N LYS A 5 -20.73 -12.14 -0.07
CA LYS A 5 -20.30 -11.87 1.32
C LYS A 5 -19.36 -12.96 1.86
N PHE A 6 -19.50 -14.21 1.40
CA PHE A 6 -18.61 -15.32 1.79
C PHE A 6 -17.24 -15.23 1.10
N ILE A 7 -17.21 -14.82 -0.19
CA ILE A 7 -15.97 -14.54 -0.92
C ILE A 7 -15.24 -13.36 -0.29
N ILE A 8 -15.95 -12.28 0.06
CA ILE A 8 -15.35 -11.14 0.79
C ILE A 8 -14.82 -11.58 2.15
N LEU A 9 -15.51 -12.45 2.87
CA LEU A 9 -15.05 -12.99 4.16
C LEU A 9 -13.79 -13.87 3.99
N LEU A 10 -13.72 -14.70 2.94
CA LEU A 10 -12.54 -15.49 2.59
C LEU A 10 -11.36 -14.63 2.16
N SER A 11 -11.60 -13.57 1.37
CA SER A 11 -10.56 -12.60 1.01
C SER A 11 -10.05 -11.85 2.24
N ILE A 12 -10.94 -11.48 3.18
CA ILE A 12 -10.56 -10.82 4.44
C ILE A 12 -9.81 -11.79 5.35
N LEU A 13 -10.22 -13.06 5.48
CA LEU A 13 -9.53 -14.10 6.25
C LEU A 13 -8.15 -14.44 5.67
N PHE A 14 -8.03 -14.45 4.34
CA PHE A 14 -6.76 -14.67 3.64
C PHE A 14 -5.79 -13.49 3.86
N ILE A 15 -6.30 -12.25 3.80
CA ILE A 15 -5.51 -11.04 4.04
C ILE A 15 -5.12 -10.89 5.52
N SER A 16 -6.00 -11.25 6.46
CA SER A 16 -5.74 -11.14 7.90
C SER A 16 -4.81 -12.24 8.43
N ASN A 17 -4.84 -13.45 7.89
CA ASN A 17 -3.87 -14.51 8.24
C ASN A 17 -2.46 -14.22 7.73
N LEU A 18 -2.31 -13.47 6.63
CA LEU A 18 -1.01 -12.95 6.17
C LEU A 18 -0.41 -11.95 7.17
N SER A 19 -1.25 -11.21 7.89
CA SER A 19 -0.81 -10.16 8.83
C SER A 19 -0.42 -10.69 10.22
N ILE A 20 -0.90 -11.88 10.61
CA ILE A 20 -0.68 -12.47 11.95
C ILE A 20 0.61 -13.32 11.99
N ALA A 21 1.09 -13.82 10.85
CA ALA A 21 2.29 -14.65 10.79
C ALA A 21 3.63 -13.89 10.96
N GLN A 22 3.61 -12.55 11.07
CA GLN A 22 4.83 -11.72 11.15
C GLN A 22 5.23 -11.25 12.56
N THR A 23 4.59 -11.72 13.63
CA THR A 23 4.98 -11.34 14.99
C THR A 23 5.21 -12.55 15.88
N LYS A 24 6.37 -13.20 15.73
CA LYS A 24 7.16 -13.93 16.74
C LYS A 24 8.16 -14.83 16.01
N ASP A 25 9.40 -14.38 15.86
CA ASP A 25 10.44 -14.89 16.74
C ASP A 25 11.76 -14.14 16.52
N SER A 26 12.38 -13.77 17.63
CA SER A 26 13.70 -13.18 17.70
C SER A 26 14.56 -14.10 18.54
N THR A 27 15.68 -14.59 18.01
CA THR A 27 16.99 -14.73 18.71
C THR A 27 18.00 -15.59 17.92
N GLN A 28 19.21 -15.01 17.73
CA GLN A 28 20.59 -15.60 17.63
C GLN A 28 20.86 -16.75 16.60
N THR A 29 21.93 -16.80 15.78
CA THR A 29 23.37 -16.52 15.96
C THR A 29 24.10 -16.41 14.59
N LYS A 30 25.33 -15.87 14.58
CA LYS A 30 26.22 -15.56 13.42
C LYS A 30 27.03 -16.79 12.88
N PRO A 31 27.85 -16.67 11.78
CA PRO A 31 27.90 -17.64 10.67
C PRO A 31 29.25 -18.35 10.48
N GLN A 32 29.24 -19.47 9.74
CA GLN A 32 30.26 -19.95 8.76
C GLN A 32 30.20 -21.48 8.65
N ILE A 33 29.67 -22.01 7.54
CA ILE A 33 30.29 -23.11 6.77
C ILE A 33 29.95 -22.87 5.29
N GLU A 34 31.01 -22.82 4.48
CA GLU A 34 31.09 -22.59 3.05
C GLU A 34 30.49 -23.73 2.19
N LYS A 35 30.05 -23.31 0.99
CA LYS A 35 30.20 -23.98 -0.32
C LYS A 35 30.13 -25.52 -0.34
N GLN A 36 28.93 -26.04 -0.54
CA GLN A 36 28.56 -26.91 -1.68
C GLN A 36 27.16 -27.48 -1.43
N LYS A 37 26.17 -26.85 -2.06
CA LYS A 37 24.88 -27.40 -2.52
C LYS A 37 24.12 -26.24 -3.15
N ILE A 38 24.65 -25.79 -4.28
CA ILE A 38 23.96 -24.89 -5.20
C ILE A 38 23.20 -25.82 -6.13
N ASP A 39 22.05 -26.25 -5.68
CA ASP A 39 20.92 -26.75 -6.47
C ASP A 39 19.69 -26.44 -5.62
N THR A 40 18.57 -26.07 -6.24
CA THR A 40 17.23 -25.91 -5.64
C THR A 40 16.91 -24.63 -4.84
N VAL A 41 16.75 -23.50 -5.54
CA VAL A 41 16.00 -22.33 -5.00
C VAL A 41 14.47 -22.55 -5.10
N TYR A 42 13.98 -23.45 -5.95
CA TYR A 42 12.56 -23.79 -6.02
C TYR A 42 12.04 -24.76 -4.95
N ILE A 43 12.92 -25.34 -4.12
CA ILE A 43 12.51 -26.23 -3.02
C ILE A 43 12.46 -25.47 -1.67
N ASN A 44 13.01 -24.26 -1.58
CA ASN A 44 13.15 -23.56 -0.29
C ASN A 44 12.67 -22.10 -0.31
N ASN A 45 11.52 -21.79 -0.91
CA ASN A 45 10.75 -20.59 -0.52
C ASN A 45 9.67 -21.02 0.49
N PRO A 46 9.93 -20.92 1.81
CA PRO A 46 9.03 -21.46 2.82
C PRO A 46 7.65 -20.82 2.74
N SER A 47 7.54 -19.58 2.29
CA SER A 47 6.25 -18.86 2.22
C SER A 47 5.36 -19.38 1.09
N LEU A 48 5.93 -19.65 -0.09
CA LEU A 48 5.21 -20.21 -1.23
C LEU A 48 4.89 -21.68 -1.01
N GLU A 49 5.85 -22.47 -0.50
CA GLU A 49 5.62 -23.87 -0.15
C GLU A 49 4.56 -23.99 0.97
N ASN A 50 4.57 -23.08 1.95
CA ASN A 50 3.52 -23.03 2.96
C ASN A 50 2.17 -22.61 2.36
N ALA A 51 2.14 -21.68 1.39
CA ALA A 51 0.91 -21.30 0.70
C ALA A 51 0.34 -22.43 -0.16
N GLU A 52 1.19 -23.16 -0.89
CA GLU A 52 0.82 -24.36 -1.65
C GLU A 52 0.32 -25.46 -0.71
N ARG A 53 1.05 -25.75 0.38
CA ARG A 53 0.62 -26.72 1.41
C ARG A 53 -0.70 -26.30 2.06
N MET A 54 -0.93 -25.00 2.28
CA MET A 54 -2.20 -24.48 2.81
C MET A 54 -3.34 -24.60 1.80
N PHE A 55 -3.09 -24.32 0.51
CA PHE A 55 -4.07 -24.51 -0.56
C PHE A 55 -4.45 -25.99 -0.69
N ASP A 56 -3.49 -26.90 -0.66
CA ASP A 56 -3.71 -28.35 -0.74
C ASP A 56 -4.48 -28.90 0.45
N ARG A 57 -4.15 -28.43 1.66
CA ARG A 57 -4.93 -28.75 2.86
C ARG A 57 -6.35 -28.23 2.76
N THR A 58 -6.53 -27.01 2.25
CA THR A 58 -7.85 -26.39 2.08
C THR A 58 -8.68 -27.15 1.06
N LEU A 59 -8.09 -27.55 -0.07
CA LEU A 59 -8.76 -28.35 -1.10
C LEU A 59 -9.14 -29.74 -0.56
N THR A 60 -8.23 -30.39 0.19
CA THR A 60 -8.51 -31.68 0.84
C THR A 60 -9.66 -31.59 1.84
N LEU A 61 -9.64 -30.58 2.71
CA LEU A 61 -10.72 -30.33 3.68
C LEU A 61 -12.06 -30.04 3.01
N LEU A 62 -12.05 -29.27 1.91
CA LEU A 62 -13.26 -29.00 1.13
C LEU A 62 -13.84 -30.28 0.54
N GLY A 63 -12.99 -31.18 0.02
CA GLY A 63 -13.42 -32.50 -0.46
C GLY A 63 -14.04 -33.37 0.64
N ILE A 64 -13.45 -33.38 1.84
CA ILE A 64 -13.99 -34.11 3.00
C ILE A 64 -15.35 -33.55 3.42
N VAL A 65 -15.50 -32.22 3.47
CA VAL A 65 -16.77 -31.57 3.83
C VAL A 65 -17.86 -31.88 2.80
N ILE A 66 -17.55 -31.81 1.50
CA ILE A 66 -18.51 -32.16 0.44
C ILE A 66 -18.92 -33.63 0.56
N GLY A 67 -17.98 -34.55 0.80
CA GLY A 67 -18.28 -35.96 1.03
C GLY A 67 -19.13 -36.21 2.28
N GLY A 68 -18.84 -35.50 3.38
CA GLY A 68 -19.59 -35.59 4.64
C GLY A 68 -21.02 -35.08 4.53
N ILE A 69 -21.26 -34.03 3.75
CA ILE A 69 -22.61 -33.53 3.44
C ILE A 69 -23.42 -34.63 2.72
N GLY A 70 -22.83 -35.33 1.75
CA GLY A 70 -23.50 -36.45 1.06
C GLY A 70 -23.88 -37.61 1.99
N VAL A 71 -23.02 -37.96 2.95
CA VAL A 71 -23.32 -38.98 3.97
C VAL A 71 -24.45 -38.53 4.88
N LEU A 72 -24.45 -37.28 5.33
CA LEU A 72 -25.49 -36.74 6.22
C LEU A 72 -26.87 -36.72 5.54
N VAL A 73 -26.95 -36.35 4.26
CA VAL A 73 -28.18 -36.41 3.47
C VAL A 73 -28.72 -37.84 3.40
N THR A 74 -27.83 -38.82 3.20
CA THR A 74 -28.20 -40.24 3.16
C THR A 74 -28.73 -40.73 4.51
N ILE A 75 -28.10 -40.33 5.62
CA ILE A 75 -28.56 -40.67 6.98
C ILE A 75 -29.92 -40.04 7.28
N ILE A 76 -30.12 -38.76 6.94
CA ILE A 76 -31.41 -38.08 7.13
C ILE A 76 -32.50 -38.77 6.30
N ALA A 77 -32.20 -39.17 5.07
CA ALA A 77 -33.13 -39.93 4.22
C ALA A 77 -33.52 -41.27 4.85
N ILE A 78 -32.55 -42.00 5.44
CA ILE A 78 -32.79 -43.27 6.14
C ILE A 78 -33.63 -43.05 7.41
N ILE A 79 -33.29 -42.07 8.26
CA ILE A 79 -34.00 -41.77 9.51
C ILE A 79 -35.45 -41.38 9.23
N VAL A 80 -35.69 -40.53 8.24
CA VAL A 80 -37.05 -40.13 7.86
C VAL A 80 -37.83 -41.30 7.26
N GLY A 81 -37.19 -42.12 6.41
CA GLY A 81 -37.80 -43.32 5.84
C GLY A 81 -38.24 -44.33 6.91
N PHE A 82 -37.40 -44.56 7.93
CA PHE A 82 -37.71 -45.45 9.05
C PHE A 82 -38.71 -44.83 10.06
N GLY A 83 -38.60 -43.54 10.36
CA GLY A 83 -39.53 -42.83 11.25
C GLY A 83 -40.96 -42.77 10.69
N GLY A 84 -41.08 -42.63 9.36
CA GLY A 84 -42.34 -42.77 8.62
C GLY A 84 -42.97 -44.17 8.74
N PHE A 85 -42.17 -45.21 8.96
CA PHE A 85 -42.64 -46.59 9.06
C PHE A 85 -43.12 -46.96 10.47
N PHE A 86 -42.55 -46.39 11.53
CA PHE A 86 -42.82 -46.82 12.93
C PHE A 86 -43.43 -45.76 13.88
N GLY A 87 -43.36 -44.45 13.60
CA GLY A 87 -43.52 -43.43 14.67
C GLY A 87 -44.71 -42.45 14.62
N TYR A 88 -45.31 -42.17 13.46
CA TYR A 88 -46.27 -41.05 13.35
C TYR A 88 -47.73 -41.53 13.33
N LYS A 89 -48.58 -41.13 14.28
CA LYS A 89 -49.99 -41.57 14.33
C LYS A 89 -50.93 -40.85 13.34
N ASP A 90 -50.56 -39.67 12.83
CA ASP A 90 -51.38 -38.84 11.93
C ASP A 90 -50.82 -38.79 10.49
N ILE A 91 -51.66 -39.13 9.52
CA ILE A 91 -51.35 -39.15 8.08
C ILE A 91 -51.06 -37.75 7.55
N GLN A 92 -51.72 -36.70 8.03
CA GLN A 92 -51.50 -35.32 7.56
C GLN A 92 -50.14 -34.79 8.04
N GLN A 93 -49.78 -35.10 9.28
CA GLN A 93 -48.47 -34.76 9.83
C GLN A 93 -47.34 -35.48 9.06
N ARG A 94 -47.52 -36.76 8.70
CA ARG A 94 -46.58 -37.50 7.85
C ARG A 94 -46.37 -36.83 6.49
N LYS A 95 -47.45 -36.41 5.82
CA LYS A 95 -47.36 -35.73 4.51
C LYS A 95 -46.61 -34.41 4.59
N LYS A 96 -46.84 -33.62 5.65
CA LYS A 96 -46.15 -32.34 5.87
C LYS A 96 -44.65 -32.54 6.11
N ILE A 97 -44.28 -33.47 7.00
CA ILE A 97 -42.87 -33.78 7.31
C ILE A 97 -42.15 -34.32 6.07
N ASN A 98 -42.78 -35.21 5.31
CA ASN A 98 -42.18 -35.73 4.08
C ASN A 98 -41.92 -34.62 3.06
N LYS A 99 -42.85 -33.66 2.90
CA LYS A 99 -42.64 -32.51 2.02
C LYS A 99 -41.49 -31.63 2.47
N GLU A 100 -41.42 -31.28 3.76
CA GLU A 100 -40.33 -30.48 4.31
C GLU A 100 -38.96 -31.17 4.17
N VAL A 101 -38.93 -32.50 4.27
CA VAL A 101 -37.71 -33.30 4.06
C VAL A 101 -37.30 -33.33 2.59
N GLU A 102 -38.25 -33.46 1.65
CA GLU A 102 -37.93 -33.39 0.22
C GLU A 102 -37.44 -31.99 -0.19
N ASP A 103 -38.08 -30.93 0.29
CA ASP A 103 -37.63 -29.55 0.07
C ASP A 103 -36.23 -29.33 0.66
N PHE A 104 -35.94 -29.93 1.82
CA PHE A 104 -34.60 -29.88 2.44
C PHE A 104 -33.56 -30.66 1.62
N LYS A 105 -33.89 -31.87 1.13
CA LYS A 105 -33.02 -32.67 0.27
C LYS A 105 -32.69 -31.94 -1.02
N GLU A 106 -33.67 -31.30 -1.65
CA GLU A 106 -33.47 -30.54 -2.88
C GLU A 106 -32.49 -29.39 -2.65
N ARG A 107 -32.70 -28.59 -1.60
CA ARG A 107 -31.80 -27.48 -1.22
C ARG A 107 -30.37 -27.95 -0.92
N ILE A 108 -30.21 -29.05 -0.17
CA ILE A 108 -28.86 -29.58 0.10
C ILE A 108 -28.23 -30.14 -1.18
N GLY A 109 -29.00 -30.80 -2.04
CA GLY A 109 -28.53 -31.27 -3.33
C GLY A 109 -28.04 -30.14 -4.25
N GLU A 110 -28.69 -28.97 -4.22
CA GLU A 110 -28.21 -27.78 -4.91
C GLU A 110 -26.89 -27.27 -4.36
N TYR A 111 -26.75 -27.20 -3.03
CA TYR A 111 -25.48 -26.80 -2.39
C TYR A 111 -24.35 -27.80 -2.69
N GLU A 112 -24.63 -29.10 -2.71
CA GLU A 112 -23.67 -30.13 -3.09
C GLU A 112 -23.22 -29.98 -4.56
N ARG A 113 -24.14 -29.69 -5.48
CA ARG A 113 -23.80 -29.43 -6.89
C ARG A 113 -22.95 -28.17 -7.05
N GLN A 114 -23.33 -27.07 -6.41
CA GLN A 114 -22.58 -25.80 -6.47
C GLN A 114 -21.18 -25.95 -5.88
N SER A 115 -21.05 -26.61 -4.73
CA SER A 115 -19.75 -26.86 -4.10
C SER A 115 -18.85 -27.77 -4.93
N LYS A 116 -19.40 -28.82 -5.58
CA LYS A 116 -18.65 -29.67 -6.53
C LYS A 116 -18.16 -28.87 -7.74
N GLN A 117 -18.99 -27.98 -8.30
CA GLN A 117 -18.58 -27.11 -9.42
C GLN A 117 -17.42 -26.18 -9.03
N ILE A 118 -17.48 -25.59 -7.84
CA ILE A 118 -16.40 -24.74 -7.31
C ILE A 118 -15.13 -25.58 -7.09
N PHE A 119 -15.26 -26.76 -6.51
CA PHE A 119 -14.14 -27.68 -6.27
C PHE A 119 -13.44 -28.09 -7.57
N GLU A 120 -14.19 -28.47 -8.60
CA GLU A 120 -13.65 -28.78 -9.93
C GLU A 120 -12.98 -27.57 -10.58
N GLY A 121 -13.56 -26.37 -10.42
CA GLY A 121 -12.95 -25.12 -10.89
C GLY A 121 -11.59 -24.84 -10.22
N LEU A 122 -11.51 -25.04 -8.90
CA LEU A 122 -10.27 -24.89 -8.14
C LEU A 122 -9.21 -25.93 -8.53
N LYS A 123 -9.63 -27.17 -8.82
CA LYS A 123 -8.74 -28.23 -9.30
C LYS A 123 -8.14 -27.89 -10.67
N LYS A 124 -8.98 -27.45 -11.63
CA LYS A 124 -8.50 -27.00 -12.94
C LYS A 124 -7.55 -25.82 -12.85
N PHE A 125 -7.88 -24.84 -12.02
CA PHE A 125 -6.99 -23.70 -11.76
C PHE A 125 -5.61 -24.16 -11.23
N LYS A 126 -5.58 -25.14 -10.32
CA LYS A 126 -4.33 -25.74 -9.85
C LYS A 126 -3.56 -26.41 -11.00
N GLU A 127 -4.22 -27.22 -11.82
CA GLU A 127 -3.61 -27.89 -12.97
C GLU A 127 -3.02 -26.89 -13.98
N GLU A 128 -3.73 -25.80 -14.27
CA GLU A 128 -3.24 -24.72 -15.14
C GLU A 128 -2.05 -23.97 -14.53
N THR A 129 -2.07 -23.74 -13.22
CA THR A 129 -0.95 -23.12 -12.49
C THR A 129 0.28 -24.01 -12.50
N ASP A 130 0.10 -25.32 -12.30
CA ASP A 130 1.17 -26.33 -12.37
C ASP A 130 1.74 -26.47 -13.79
N LYS A 131 0.89 -26.31 -14.82
CA LYS A 131 1.31 -26.31 -16.22
C LYS A 131 2.13 -25.06 -16.55
N MET A 132 1.62 -23.87 -16.20
CA MET A 132 2.35 -22.60 -16.34
C MET A 132 3.71 -22.67 -15.63
N ARG A 133 3.77 -23.27 -14.43
CA ARG A 133 5.01 -23.50 -13.69
C ARG A 133 6.05 -24.30 -14.48
N LYS A 134 5.63 -25.35 -15.18
CA LYS A 134 6.53 -26.20 -15.98
C LYS A 134 7.02 -25.51 -17.26
N GLU A 135 6.26 -24.54 -17.75
CA GLU A 135 6.58 -23.77 -18.96
C GLU A 135 7.48 -22.56 -18.66
N ILE A 136 7.58 -22.12 -17.40
CA ILE A 136 8.56 -21.12 -16.97
C ILE A 136 9.96 -21.76 -16.99
N PRO A 137 10.91 -21.27 -17.81
CA PRO A 137 12.29 -21.76 -17.78
C PRO A 137 12.89 -21.53 -16.38
N GLU A 138 13.73 -22.46 -15.91
CA GLU A 138 14.56 -22.20 -14.73
C GLU A 138 15.44 -20.98 -14.98
N ILE A 139 15.03 -19.82 -14.46
CA ILE A 139 15.84 -18.61 -14.52
C ILE A 139 17.01 -18.81 -13.58
N SER A 140 18.18 -19.12 -14.13
CA SER A 140 19.45 -18.97 -13.44
C SER A 140 19.62 -17.48 -13.09
N LEU A 141 19.53 -17.15 -11.80
CA LEU A 141 19.66 -15.78 -11.26
C LEU A 141 21.06 -15.16 -11.46
N ASN A 142 21.95 -15.80 -12.21
CA ASN A 142 23.27 -15.26 -12.54
C ASN A 142 23.27 -14.31 -13.74
N GLU A 143 22.15 -14.17 -14.46
CA GLU A 143 22.01 -13.16 -15.53
C GLU A 143 21.10 -12.01 -15.10
N LYS A 144 21.57 -10.78 -15.38
CA LYS A 144 20.79 -9.56 -15.14
C LYS A 144 19.42 -9.70 -15.82
N PRO A 145 18.31 -9.34 -15.13
CA PRO A 145 16.97 -9.47 -15.71
C PRO A 145 16.89 -8.70 -17.04
N SER A 146 16.33 -9.37 -18.06
CA SER A 146 16.17 -8.81 -19.40
C SER A 146 15.32 -7.53 -19.35
N GLU A 147 15.58 -6.60 -20.28
CA GLU A 147 14.82 -5.34 -20.35
C GLU A 147 13.32 -5.58 -20.57
N GLU A 148 12.95 -6.69 -21.22
CA GLU A 148 11.56 -7.10 -21.41
C GLU A 148 10.89 -7.50 -20.08
N LEU A 149 11.58 -8.24 -19.21
CA LEU A 149 11.07 -8.61 -17.90
C LEU A 149 10.93 -7.39 -16.98
N LYS A 150 11.87 -6.44 -17.05
CA LYS A 150 11.76 -5.16 -16.32
C LYS A 150 10.55 -4.36 -16.80
N LYS A 151 10.35 -4.27 -18.12
CA LYS A 151 9.22 -3.57 -18.74
C LYS A 151 7.87 -4.21 -18.34
N GLN A 152 7.79 -5.54 -18.33
CA GLN A 152 6.59 -6.26 -17.90
C GLN A 152 6.30 -6.07 -16.40
N LEU A 153 7.34 -6.01 -15.56
CA LEU A 153 7.21 -5.70 -14.12
C LEU A 153 6.80 -4.25 -13.88
N ASP A 154 7.25 -3.31 -14.72
CA ASP A 154 6.84 -1.91 -14.69
C ASP A 154 5.40 -1.71 -15.20
N GLU A 155 4.95 -2.50 -16.19
CA GLU A 155 3.56 -2.52 -16.70
C GLU A 155 2.56 -3.17 -15.73
N PHE A 156 2.98 -4.20 -14.97
CA PHE A 156 2.11 -4.88 -14.00
C PHE A 156 1.82 -4.08 -12.73
N GLY A 157 2.46 -2.94 -12.55
CA GLY A 157 2.21 -2.04 -11.43
C GLY A 157 2.76 -2.57 -10.10
N ASN A 158 3.97 -2.12 -9.77
CA ASN A 158 4.23 -1.43 -8.51
C ASN A 158 3.71 -2.07 -7.22
N ARG A 159 3.85 -3.39 -7.07
CA ARG A 159 3.75 -4.02 -5.75
C ARG A 159 5.14 -4.36 -5.27
N VAL A 160 5.67 -3.44 -4.47
CA VAL A 160 6.67 -3.76 -3.44
C VAL A 160 6.29 -5.08 -2.75
N GLU A 161 5.00 -5.27 -2.45
CA GLU A 161 4.46 -6.47 -1.85
C GLU A 161 4.66 -7.74 -2.72
N PHE A 162 4.69 -7.63 -4.06
CA PHE A 162 4.90 -8.78 -4.95
C PHE A 162 6.37 -9.19 -4.99
N LEU A 163 7.31 -8.25 -5.04
CA LEU A 163 8.73 -8.57 -5.01
C LEU A 163 9.20 -9.06 -3.63
N GLU A 164 8.64 -8.50 -2.56
CA GLU A 164 8.78 -9.06 -1.21
C GLU A 164 8.20 -10.49 -1.15
N ALA A 165 7.03 -10.74 -1.75
CA ALA A 165 6.42 -12.07 -1.82
C ALA A 165 7.23 -13.07 -2.68
N LEU A 166 7.96 -12.59 -3.68
CA LEU A 166 8.93 -13.37 -4.46
C LEU A 166 10.25 -13.64 -3.70
N GLY A 167 10.37 -13.18 -2.44
CA GLY A 167 11.56 -13.40 -1.62
C GLY A 167 12.72 -12.45 -1.93
N SER A 168 12.49 -11.39 -2.69
CA SER A 168 13.53 -10.39 -2.94
C SER A 168 13.77 -9.58 -1.66
N ASN A 169 14.96 -9.70 -1.08
CA ASN A 169 15.36 -8.89 0.07
C ASN A 169 15.67 -7.46 -0.38
N LEU A 170 14.62 -6.64 -0.55
CA LEU A 170 14.76 -5.26 -0.95
C LEU A 170 15.54 -4.46 0.11
N THR A 171 16.54 -3.74 -0.37
CA THR A 171 17.37 -2.84 0.44
C THR A 171 16.65 -1.51 0.67
N ILE A 172 17.14 -0.70 1.61
CA ILE A 172 16.63 0.67 1.83
C ILE A 172 16.70 1.49 0.53
N ASP A 173 17.76 1.32 -0.25
CA ASP A 173 17.99 2.04 -1.50
C ASP A 173 16.97 1.65 -2.58
N ASP A 174 16.53 0.38 -2.59
CA ASP A 174 15.47 -0.07 -3.51
C ASP A 174 14.13 0.63 -3.21
N TYR A 175 13.76 0.73 -1.94
CA TYR A 175 12.54 1.46 -1.54
C TYR A 175 12.67 2.96 -1.77
N LEU A 176 13.84 3.54 -1.54
CA LEU A 176 14.12 4.95 -1.83
C LEU A 176 13.93 5.25 -3.32
N LYS A 177 14.54 4.44 -4.19
CA LYS A 177 14.43 4.62 -5.64
C LYS A 177 12.98 4.52 -6.09
N ARG A 178 12.27 3.48 -5.66
CA ARG A 178 10.84 3.29 -5.98
C ARG A 178 9.97 4.42 -5.44
N GLY A 179 10.19 4.86 -4.21
CA GLY A 179 9.45 5.97 -3.61
C GLY A 179 9.60 7.24 -4.43
N ASN A 180 10.81 7.52 -4.91
CA ASN A 180 11.07 8.65 -5.80
C ASN A 180 10.41 8.45 -7.18
N ASP A 181 10.50 7.26 -7.78
CA ASP A 181 9.89 6.95 -9.07
C ASP A 181 8.36 7.13 -9.03
N PHE A 182 7.71 6.64 -7.96
CA PHE A 182 6.27 6.84 -7.73
C PHE A 182 5.93 8.31 -7.50
N TYR A 183 6.78 9.04 -6.79
CA TYR A 183 6.57 10.48 -6.59
C TYR A 183 6.58 11.23 -7.94
N PHE A 184 7.56 10.96 -8.82
CA PHE A 184 7.64 11.60 -10.13
C PHE A 184 6.48 11.20 -11.07
N LYS A 185 5.97 9.97 -10.94
CA LYS A 185 4.75 9.51 -11.64
C LYS A 185 3.45 10.04 -11.01
N LYS A 186 3.52 10.80 -9.91
CA LYS A 186 2.37 11.28 -9.11
C LYS A 186 1.54 10.16 -8.48
N GLU A 187 2.12 8.97 -8.33
CA GLU A 187 1.53 7.82 -7.65
C GLU A 187 1.78 7.91 -6.13
N TYR A 188 1.30 8.99 -5.50
CA TYR A 188 1.72 9.39 -4.15
C TYR A 188 1.41 8.35 -3.06
N GLN A 189 0.33 7.58 -3.18
CA GLN A 189 0.03 6.50 -2.23
C GLN A 189 1.08 5.38 -2.26
N LEU A 190 1.60 5.04 -3.46
CA LEU A 190 2.65 4.04 -3.61
C LEU A 190 3.99 4.60 -3.15
N ALA A 191 4.27 5.88 -3.43
CA ALA A 191 5.46 6.57 -2.90
C ALA A 191 5.49 6.53 -1.37
N LEU A 192 4.37 6.83 -0.72
CA LEU A 192 4.25 6.81 0.74
C LEU A 192 4.53 5.43 1.32
N LYS A 193 3.97 4.37 0.72
CA LYS A 193 4.23 2.99 1.14
C LYS A 193 5.71 2.64 1.03
N ALA A 194 6.35 2.98 -0.08
CA ALA A 194 7.78 2.70 -0.28
C ALA A 194 8.64 3.42 0.75
N PHE A 195 8.40 4.72 1.00
CA PHE A 195 9.14 5.45 2.03
C PHE A 195 8.89 4.91 3.44
N ASN A 196 7.67 4.49 3.78
CA ASN A 196 7.40 3.85 5.07
C ASN A 196 8.21 2.56 5.25
N LYS A 197 8.29 1.70 4.23
CA LYS A 197 9.13 0.49 4.25
C LYS A 197 10.62 0.81 4.42
N ALA A 198 11.11 1.85 3.75
CA ALA A 198 12.48 2.33 3.94
C ALA A 198 12.72 2.82 5.39
N ILE A 199 11.76 3.54 5.98
CA ILE A 199 11.82 4.05 7.35
C ILE A 199 11.80 2.89 8.37
N GLU A 200 10.99 1.86 8.15
CA GLU A 200 10.96 0.65 8.99
C GLU A 200 12.35 0.01 9.10
N LYS A 201 13.10 -0.03 7.99
CA LYS A 201 14.48 -0.54 7.95
C LYS A 201 15.52 0.45 8.51
N LYS A 202 15.31 1.76 8.36
CA LYS A 202 16.20 2.82 8.88
C LYS A 202 15.43 4.02 9.39
N GLN A 203 15.10 3.96 10.67
CA GLN A 203 14.28 4.98 11.33
C GLN A 203 14.97 6.35 11.42
N ASN A 204 16.31 6.38 11.48
CA ASN A 204 17.10 7.62 11.65
C ASN A 204 17.66 8.15 10.33
N SER A 205 16.79 8.38 9.34
CA SER A 205 17.18 8.99 8.06
C SER A 205 16.42 10.29 7.79
N VAL A 206 17.13 11.42 7.82
CA VAL A 206 16.58 12.75 7.51
C VAL A 206 15.87 12.76 6.15
N GLY A 207 16.53 12.20 5.12
CA GLY A 207 16.01 12.20 3.75
C GLY A 207 14.71 11.40 3.62
N LEU A 208 14.57 10.29 4.35
CA LEU A 208 13.35 9.47 4.30
C LEU A 208 12.16 10.19 4.93
N TRP A 209 12.35 10.79 6.10
CA TRP A 209 11.31 11.58 6.76
C TRP A 209 10.95 12.83 5.96
N HIS A 210 11.94 13.48 5.32
CA HIS A 210 11.70 14.60 4.41
C HIS A 210 10.84 14.18 3.20
N ASN A 211 11.22 13.09 2.52
CA ASN A 211 10.49 12.60 1.35
C ASN A 211 9.07 12.14 1.70
N LYS A 212 8.91 11.48 2.86
CA LYS A 212 7.58 11.15 3.40
C LYS A 212 6.74 12.41 3.61
N GLY A 213 7.31 13.46 4.22
CA GLY A 213 6.62 14.74 4.41
C GLY A 213 6.20 15.39 3.08
N MET A 214 7.06 15.35 2.06
CA MET A 214 6.72 15.85 0.72
C MET A 214 5.55 15.08 0.09
N VAL A 215 5.58 13.75 0.14
CA VAL A 215 4.47 12.92 -0.36
C VAL A 215 3.17 13.23 0.38
N LEU A 216 3.23 13.45 1.69
CA LEU A 216 2.05 13.78 2.50
C LEU A 216 1.49 15.17 2.18
N LEU A 217 2.34 16.14 1.81
CA LEU A 217 1.86 17.43 1.29
C LEU A 217 1.07 17.26 -0.01
N GLU A 218 1.58 16.46 -0.95
CA GLU A 218 0.91 16.17 -2.23
C GLU A 218 -0.41 15.38 -2.05
N LEU A 219 -0.50 14.58 -0.99
CA LEU A 219 -1.73 13.88 -0.57
C LEU A 219 -2.68 14.75 0.28
N GLU A 220 -2.35 16.02 0.48
CA GLU A 220 -3.09 16.97 1.33
C GLU A 220 -3.25 16.53 2.80
N ARG A 221 -2.35 15.66 3.28
CA ARG A 221 -2.30 15.17 4.67
C ARG A 221 -1.34 16.03 5.49
N TRP A 222 -1.69 17.29 5.67
CA TRP A 222 -0.77 18.33 6.13
C TRP A 222 -0.29 18.16 7.58
N GLU A 223 -1.12 17.66 8.49
CA GLU A 223 -0.73 17.34 9.87
C GLU A 223 0.34 16.23 9.91
N GLU A 224 0.13 15.16 9.14
CA GLU A 224 1.11 14.07 9.05
C GLU A 224 2.40 14.52 8.35
N ALA A 225 2.30 15.43 7.37
CA ALA A 225 3.46 16.04 6.75
C ALA A 225 4.27 16.85 7.77
N LEU A 226 3.59 17.63 8.62
CA LEU A 226 4.20 18.39 9.71
C LEU A 226 4.93 17.48 10.69
N GLU A 227 4.34 16.35 11.08
CA GLU A 227 4.99 15.33 11.91
C GLU A 227 6.25 14.76 11.24
N ALA A 228 6.17 14.42 9.95
CA ALA A 228 7.29 13.87 9.21
C ALA A 228 8.45 14.89 9.09
N PHE A 229 8.16 16.16 8.82
CA PHE A 229 9.20 17.20 8.81
C PHE A 229 9.78 17.46 10.20
N ASN A 230 8.97 17.41 11.27
CA ASN A 230 9.46 17.50 12.63
C ASN A 230 10.46 16.37 12.93
N LYS A 231 10.15 15.12 12.55
CA LYS A 231 11.08 13.99 12.68
C LYS A 231 12.38 14.20 11.91
N ALA A 232 12.31 14.71 10.67
CA ALA A 232 13.50 15.03 9.90
C ALA A 232 14.39 16.08 10.59
N ILE A 233 13.79 17.12 11.19
CA ILE A 233 14.47 18.20 11.92
C ILE A 233 15.04 17.69 13.26
N GLU A 234 14.34 16.81 13.97
CA GLU A 234 14.81 16.17 15.20
C GLU A 234 16.09 15.36 14.95
N ILE A 235 16.14 14.59 13.85
CA ILE A 235 17.30 13.76 13.50
C ILE A 235 18.53 14.62 13.15
N LYS A 236 18.34 15.68 12.37
CA LYS A 236 19.41 16.64 12.06
C LYS A 236 18.87 18.07 12.08
N PRO A 237 19.13 18.82 13.17
CA PRO A 237 18.86 20.24 13.21
C PRO A 237 19.63 20.97 12.09
N GLY A 238 19.03 22.01 11.50
CA GLY A 238 19.72 22.84 10.50
C GLY A 238 19.50 22.45 9.04
N VAL A 239 18.54 21.59 8.73
CA VAL A 239 18.18 21.27 7.33
C VAL A 239 17.14 22.27 6.83
N SER A 240 17.61 23.35 6.19
CA SER A 240 16.77 24.47 5.72
C SER A 240 15.59 24.00 4.84
N HIS A 241 15.79 23.04 3.94
CA HIS A 241 14.70 22.51 3.10
C HIS A 241 13.56 21.85 3.89
N SER A 242 13.86 21.14 4.99
CA SER A 242 12.82 20.56 5.86
C SER A 242 12.06 21.63 6.64
N LEU A 243 12.73 22.74 7.02
CA LEU A 243 12.07 23.87 7.66
C LEU A 243 11.14 24.59 6.68
N THR A 244 11.59 24.85 5.46
CA THR A 244 10.78 25.48 4.41
C THR A 244 9.53 24.66 4.09
N ASN A 245 9.65 23.33 3.95
CA ASN A 245 8.48 22.48 3.70
C ASN A 245 7.58 22.32 4.94
N LYS A 246 8.15 22.34 6.16
CA LYS A 246 7.36 22.42 7.41
C LYS A 246 6.51 23.69 7.45
N ALA A 247 7.09 24.83 7.11
CA ALA A 247 6.38 26.10 7.06
C ALA A 247 5.26 26.07 6.01
N LEU A 248 5.51 25.45 4.85
CA LEU A 248 4.47 25.24 3.84
C LEU A 248 3.30 24.39 4.38
N ALA A 249 3.59 23.30 5.11
CA ALA A 249 2.55 22.50 5.77
C ALA A 249 1.73 23.33 6.76
N LEU A 250 2.38 24.16 7.58
CA LEU A 250 1.71 25.09 8.50
C LEU A 250 0.85 26.13 7.77
N GLN A 251 1.31 26.63 6.63
CA GLN A 251 0.53 27.56 5.80
C GLN A 251 -0.73 26.89 5.23
N LYS A 252 -0.63 25.65 4.74
CA LYS A 252 -1.79 24.87 4.28
C LYS A 252 -2.79 24.59 5.41
N LEU A 253 -2.31 24.49 6.64
CA LEU A 253 -3.12 24.39 7.86
C LEU A 253 -3.69 25.73 8.35
N GLY A 254 -3.44 26.85 7.65
CA GLY A 254 -3.87 28.19 8.08
C GLY A 254 -3.07 28.77 9.26
N ARG A 255 -2.02 28.11 9.72
CA ARG A 255 -1.16 28.54 10.84
C ARG A 255 -0.08 29.53 10.37
N LEU A 256 -0.51 30.60 9.73
CA LEU A 256 0.34 31.53 8.97
C LEU A 256 1.45 32.17 9.82
N ASN A 257 1.15 32.62 11.04
CA ASN A 257 2.15 33.24 11.92
C ASN A 257 3.23 32.25 12.36
N GLU A 258 2.88 30.97 12.51
CA GLU A 258 3.87 29.93 12.83
C GLU A 258 4.71 29.59 11.60
N ALA A 259 4.09 29.52 10.42
CA ALA A 259 4.80 29.34 9.15
C ALA A 259 5.85 30.45 8.94
N LEU A 260 5.50 31.72 9.17
CA LEU A 260 6.44 32.84 9.07
C LEU A 260 7.66 32.67 9.98
N LYS A 261 7.46 32.32 11.26
CA LYS A 261 8.56 32.07 12.20
C LYS A 261 9.50 30.97 11.70
N ILE A 262 8.95 29.91 11.11
CA ILE A 262 9.74 28.80 10.57
C ILE A 262 10.47 29.20 9.28
N HIS A 263 9.85 29.99 8.39
CA HIS A 263 10.53 30.52 7.21
C HIS A 263 11.69 31.45 7.59
N ASN A 264 11.50 32.34 8.56
CA ASN A 264 12.58 33.20 9.08
C ASN A 264 13.75 32.36 9.62
N LYS A 265 13.46 31.29 10.37
CA LYS A 265 14.51 30.36 10.81
C LYS A 265 15.20 29.66 9.63
N ALA A 266 14.46 29.32 8.57
CA ALA A 266 15.03 28.67 7.38
C ALA A 266 16.03 29.57 6.64
N ILE A 267 15.75 30.89 6.53
CA ILE A 267 16.66 31.88 5.91
C ILE A 267 17.83 32.26 6.83
N GLU A 268 17.66 32.24 8.15
CA GLU A 268 18.77 32.40 9.11
C GLU A 268 19.80 31.27 8.94
N ILE A 269 19.33 30.03 8.75
CA ILE A 269 20.19 28.86 8.54
C ILE A 269 20.78 28.85 7.13
N ASN A 270 19.99 29.22 6.13
CA ASN A 270 20.43 29.27 4.74
C ASN A 270 19.79 30.47 4.04
N SER A 271 20.54 31.57 3.98
CA SER A 271 20.10 32.81 3.33
C SER A 271 19.87 32.66 1.82
N LYS A 272 20.31 31.54 1.21
CA LYS A 272 20.08 31.22 -0.20
C LYS A 272 18.82 30.39 -0.45
N ASP A 273 17.98 30.10 0.55
CA ASP A 273 16.69 29.42 0.33
C ASP A 273 15.65 30.39 -0.26
N TYR A 274 15.70 30.54 -1.58
CA TYR A 274 14.79 31.39 -2.34
C TYR A 274 13.30 31.06 -2.11
N ARG A 275 12.96 29.80 -1.77
CA ARG A 275 11.57 29.39 -1.53
C ARG A 275 11.06 30.00 -0.23
N ALA A 276 11.92 30.06 0.79
CA ALA A 276 11.57 30.67 2.06
C ALA A 276 11.33 32.18 1.88
N TRP A 277 12.21 32.88 1.16
CA TRP A 277 12.02 34.31 0.82
C TRP A 277 10.70 34.56 0.08
N TYR A 278 10.38 33.74 -0.93
CA TYR A 278 9.14 33.89 -1.69
C TYR A 278 7.89 33.67 -0.82
N ASN A 279 7.89 32.64 0.03
CA ASN A 279 6.76 32.37 0.92
C ASN A 279 6.60 33.45 2.01
N ILE A 280 7.69 34.08 2.47
CA ILE A 280 7.62 35.25 3.36
C ILE A 280 6.95 36.42 2.63
N ALA A 281 7.31 36.67 1.36
CA ALA A 281 6.65 37.69 0.55
C ALA A 281 5.15 37.40 0.39
N MET A 282 4.76 36.15 0.14
CA MET A 282 3.33 35.75 0.09
C MET A 282 2.62 36.02 1.43
N PHE A 283 3.26 35.70 2.56
CA PHE A 283 2.70 35.99 3.89
C PHE A 283 2.41 37.50 4.06
N TYR A 284 3.37 38.36 3.73
CA TYR A 284 3.17 39.81 3.82
C TYR A 284 2.17 40.34 2.79
N SER A 285 2.01 39.64 1.66
CA SER A 285 0.98 39.96 0.68
C SER A 285 -0.43 39.75 1.24
N ILE A 286 -0.64 38.68 2.01
CA ILE A 286 -1.89 38.44 2.75
C ILE A 286 -2.13 39.55 3.78
N LYS A 287 -1.07 40.07 4.40
CA LYS A 287 -1.13 41.19 5.36
C LYS A 287 -1.26 42.57 4.72
N LYS A 288 -1.14 42.68 3.39
CA LYS A 288 -1.10 43.95 2.65
C LYS A 288 0.05 44.86 3.07
N GLU A 289 1.19 44.28 3.47
CA GLU A 289 2.40 45.01 3.85
C GLU A 289 3.34 45.12 2.63
N LYS A 290 3.10 46.13 1.78
CA LYS A 290 3.76 46.28 0.46
C LYS A 290 5.28 46.22 0.56
N GLU A 291 5.89 46.99 1.45
CA GLU A 291 7.34 47.17 1.53
C GLU A 291 8.03 45.83 1.79
N LEU A 292 7.47 45.03 2.70
CA LEU A 292 8.00 43.71 3.03
C LEU A 292 7.75 42.69 1.92
N VAL A 293 6.67 42.81 1.14
CA VAL A 293 6.49 42.00 -0.07
C VAL A 293 7.63 42.26 -1.05
N ILE A 294 7.87 43.54 -1.38
CA ILE A 294 8.89 43.93 -2.37
C ILE A 294 10.29 43.50 -1.91
N GLU A 295 10.64 43.72 -0.64
CA GLU A 295 11.93 43.34 -0.08
C GLU A 295 12.20 41.82 -0.19
N ASN A 296 11.25 41.02 0.28
CA ASN A 296 11.41 39.56 0.33
C ASN A 296 11.31 38.92 -1.06
N LEU A 297 10.41 39.43 -1.91
CA LEU A 297 10.28 38.95 -3.28
C LEU A 297 11.53 39.29 -4.11
N LYS A 298 12.15 40.45 -3.88
CA LYS A 298 13.43 40.80 -4.49
C LYS A 298 14.52 39.80 -4.12
N LYS A 299 14.61 39.40 -2.85
CA LYS A 299 15.56 38.35 -2.44
C LYS A 299 15.30 37.00 -3.10
N ALA A 300 14.04 36.59 -3.23
CA ALA A 300 13.70 35.37 -3.94
C ALA A 300 14.12 35.42 -5.42
N ILE A 301 13.86 36.54 -6.11
CA ILE A 301 14.19 36.75 -7.53
C ILE A 301 15.70 36.85 -7.76
N GLU A 302 16.44 37.55 -6.89
CA GLU A 302 17.91 37.64 -6.93
C GLU A 302 18.56 36.24 -6.87
N LEU A 303 17.99 35.35 -6.07
CA LEU A 303 18.49 33.98 -5.89
C LEU A 303 18.00 33.02 -6.98
N TYR A 304 16.78 33.21 -7.49
CA TYR A 304 16.19 32.39 -8.54
C TYR A 304 15.22 33.21 -9.41
N SER A 305 15.69 33.62 -10.59
CA SER A 305 14.99 34.57 -11.47
C SER A 305 13.61 34.12 -11.94
N ASN A 306 13.32 32.81 -11.96
CA ASN A 306 12.01 32.28 -12.35
C ASN A 306 10.85 32.75 -11.44
N TYR A 307 11.14 33.27 -10.24
CA TYR A 307 10.12 33.88 -9.41
C TYR A 307 9.51 35.15 -9.98
N LYS A 308 10.14 35.79 -10.98
CA LYS A 308 9.54 36.90 -11.72
C LYS A 308 8.22 36.46 -12.37
N GLU A 309 8.28 35.38 -13.15
CA GLU A 309 7.11 34.85 -13.87
C GLU A 309 6.07 34.26 -12.90
N LEU A 310 6.52 33.63 -11.82
CA LEU A 310 5.61 33.15 -10.78
C LEU A 310 4.88 34.30 -10.09
N ALA A 311 5.57 35.40 -9.78
CA ALA A 311 4.96 36.56 -9.12
C ALA A 311 3.93 37.28 -10.01
N LYS A 312 4.16 37.32 -11.33
CA LYS A 312 3.21 37.87 -12.32
C LYS A 312 1.89 37.09 -12.40
N THR A 313 1.92 35.81 -12.05
CA THR A 313 0.76 34.90 -12.20
C THR A 313 0.13 34.51 -10.87
N ASN A 314 0.81 34.74 -9.75
CA ASN A 314 0.31 34.39 -8.43
C ASN A 314 -0.71 35.44 -7.93
N GLU A 315 -1.95 34.97 -7.70
CA GLU A 315 -3.07 35.83 -7.28
C GLU A 315 -2.86 36.52 -5.93
N ASP A 316 -2.00 35.98 -5.06
CA ASP A 316 -1.68 36.62 -3.78
C ASP A 316 -1.06 38.00 -4.00
N PHE A 317 -0.35 38.23 -5.12
CA PHE A 317 0.24 39.52 -5.48
C PHE A 317 -0.62 40.37 -6.39
N LYS A 318 -1.83 39.92 -6.76
CA LYS A 318 -2.69 40.63 -7.74
C LYS A 318 -2.94 42.09 -7.42
N TRP A 319 -3.05 42.42 -6.12
CA TRP A 319 -3.27 43.78 -5.65
C TRP A 319 -2.06 44.72 -5.85
N LEU A 320 -0.89 44.17 -6.17
CA LEU A 320 0.35 44.89 -6.49
C LEU A 320 0.63 44.93 -8.00
N TRP A 321 -0.17 44.28 -8.85
CA TRP A 321 0.16 44.22 -10.28
C TRP A 321 0.17 45.57 -10.99
N ASP A 322 -0.52 46.57 -10.44
CA ASP A 322 -0.48 47.94 -10.95
C ASP A 322 0.58 48.84 -10.29
N ASP A 323 1.19 48.36 -9.21
CA ASP A 323 2.21 49.08 -8.45
C ASP A 323 3.53 49.21 -9.21
N GLU A 324 4.12 50.40 -9.21
CA GLU A 324 5.35 50.66 -9.97
C GLU A 324 6.56 49.87 -9.46
N ASP A 325 6.70 49.71 -8.13
CA ASP A 325 7.85 49.01 -7.56
C ASP A 325 7.75 47.51 -7.85
N PHE A 326 6.53 46.96 -7.77
CA PHE A 326 6.27 45.58 -8.15
C PHE A 326 6.53 45.34 -9.64
N LYS A 327 6.03 46.21 -10.54
CA LYS A 327 6.27 46.12 -11.99
C LYS A 327 7.76 46.10 -12.30
N LYS A 328 8.53 47.07 -11.79
CA LYS A 328 9.99 47.14 -11.96
C LYS A 328 10.71 45.90 -11.43
N LEU A 329 10.18 45.27 -10.39
CA LEU A 329 10.77 44.08 -9.79
C LEU A 329 10.57 42.82 -10.65
N VAL A 330 9.42 42.69 -11.31
CA VAL A 330 9.05 41.49 -12.06
C VAL A 330 9.26 41.61 -13.57
N GLU A 331 9.42 42.82 -14.12
CA GLU A 331 9.96 43.06 -15.47
C GLU A 331 11.33 42.39 -15.66
#